data_AF-S3T996-F1
#
_entry.id   AF-S3T996-F1
#
_cell.length_a   1.000
_cell.length_b   1.000
_cell.length_c   1.000
_cell.angle_alpha   90.00
_cell.angle_beta   90.00
_cell.angle_gamma   90.00
#
_symmetry.space_group_name_H-M   'P 1'
#
loop_
_entity.id
_entity.type
_entity.pdbx_description
1 polymer ?
#
loop_
_entity_poly.entity_id
_entity_poly.type
_entity_poly.pdbx_seq_one_letter_code
_entity_poly.pdbx_strand_id
1 'polypeptide(L)'
;MSMNPMELLKQKVSSMIVNDQTCLVNEKNDVLSRFYPIFLSIFLDKPELIDQLKEKLTPSVFDLLEENARVKNALLIRLAAGKVAVTEVEITLNRAIPKSLAVLSNEVGNEAISILHYLREHKESIFALLPNWSDEVLALLDEVEIKEPLLETMHEPVELPPEKKSYRLFPFLTLIFASFSLLFLYHLTK
;
A
#
# COMPACT_ATOMS: atom_id res chain seq x y z
N MET A 1 27.73 -11.13 -17.90
CA MET A 1 27.07 -11.13 -16.57
C MET A 1 26.03 -10.05 -16.60
N SER A 2 24.78 -10.39 -16.29
CA SER A 2 23.70 -9.42 -16.15
C SER A 2 24.01 -8.45 -15.00
N MET A 3 23.49 -7.23 -15.07
CA MET A 3 23.65 -6.24 -14.01
C MET A 3 23.00 -6.76 -12.72
N ASN A 4 23.44 -6.32 -11.54
CA ASN A 4 22.79 -6.74 -10.30
C ASN A 4 21.31 -6.27 -10.29
N PRO A 5 20.32 -7.12 -9.94
CA PRO A 5 18.90 -6.75 -9.91
C PRO A 5 18.62 -5.49 -9.09
N MET A 6 19.32 -5.30 -7.96
CA MET A 6 19.18 -4.13 -7.12
C MET A 6 19.65 -2.85 -7.81
N GLU A 7 20.76 -2.91 -8.55
CA GLU A 7 21.28 -1.79 -9.33
C GLU A 7 20.37 -1.50 -10.52
N LEU A 8 19.86 -2.55 -11.17
CA LEU A 8 18.91 -2.47 -12.27
C LEU A 8 17.65 -1.70 -11.88
N LEU A 9 17.01 -2.07 -10.77
CA LEU A 9 15.80 -1.40 -10.30
C LEU A 9 16.08 0.04 -9.86
N LYS A 10 17.19 0.29 -9.15
CA LYS A 10 17.60 1.65 -8.77
C LYS A 10 17.82 2.56 -9.97
N GLN A 11 18.50 2.08 -11.00
CA GLN A 11 18.79 2.89 -12.18
C GLN A 11 17.56 3.10 -13.07
N LYS A 12 16.83 2.03 -13.39
CA LYS A 12 15.75 2.07 -14.39
C LYS A 12 14.39 2.41 -13.78
N VAL A 13 14.06 1.94 -12.58
CA VAL A 13 12.73 2.16 -11.98
C VAL A 13 12.70 3.43 -11.14
N SER A 14 13.69 3.67 -10.27
CA SER A 14 13.66 4.86 -9.41
C SER A 14 13.67 6.14 -10.23
N SER A 15 14.46 6.20 -11.31
CA SER A 15 14.45 7.34 -12.23
C SER A 15 13.07 7.60 -12.85
N MET A 16 12.36 6.55 -13.30
CA MET A 16 11.01 6.68 -13.86
C MET A 16 9.98 7.13 -12.81
N ILE A 17 10.10 6.70 -11.56
CA ILE A 17 9.12 7.06 -10.51
C ILE A 17 9.37 8.47 -9.99
N VAL A 18 10.64 8.80 -9.74
CA VAL A 18 11.06 10.02 -9.08
C VAL A 18 11.03 11.21 -10.03
N ASN A 19 11.39 11.04 -11.32
CA ASN A 19 11.41 12.14 -12.28
C ASN A 19 10.01 12.59 -12.72
N ASP A 20 9.00 11.73 -12.56
CA ASP A 20 7.60 12.04 -12.87
C ASP A 20 6.97 13.01 -11.85
N GLN A 21 7.66 13.35 -10.74
CA GLN A 21 7.10 14.08 -9.61
C GLN A 21 8.07 15.15 -9.08
N THR A 22 7.53 16.32 -8.72
CA THR A 22 8.33 17.48 -8.27
C THR A 22 8.55 17.54 -6.75
N CYS A 23 7.91 16.66 -5.97
CA CYS A 23 7.97 16.66 -4.51
C CYS A 23 8.40 15.31 -3.92
N LEU A 24 9.09 15.36 -2.77
CA LEU A 24 9.54 14.22 -1.98
C LEU A 24 10.46 13.23 -2.74
N VAL A 25 11.22 13.75 -3.71
CA VAL A 25 12.12 13.00 -4.59
C VAL A 25 13.07 12.11 -3.79
N ASN A 26 13.74 12.69 -2.79
CA ASN A 26 14.74 12.00 -1.98
C ASN A 26 14.10 10.93 -1.10
N GLU A 27 12.96 11.25 -0.49
CA GLU A 27 12.25 10.37 0.41
C GLU A 27 11.64 9.18 -0.33
N LYS A 28 11.10 9.41 -1.54
CA LYS A 28 10.61 8.34 -2.42
C LYS A 28 11.75 7.43 -2.87
N ASN A 29 12.89 8.00 -3.24
CA ASN A 29 14.07 7.21 -3.60
C ASN A 29 14.59 6.37 -2.42
N ASP A 30 14.56 6.93 -1.20
CA ASP A 30 14.90 6.23 0.04
C ASP A 30 13.93 5.07 0.33
N VAL A 31 12.62 5.31 0.17
CA VAL A 31 11.58 4.28 0.26
C VAL A 31 11.81 3.15 -0.75
N LEU A 32 12.02 3.50 -2.03
CA LEU A 32 12.26 2.52 -3.09
C LEU A 32 13.54 1.71 -2.84
N SER A 33 14.60 2.36 -2.37
CA SER A 33 15.86 1.69 -2.04
C SER A 33 15.72 0.64 -0.94
N ARG A 34 14.82 0.87 0.03
CA ARG A 34 14.46 -0.11 1.07
C ARG A 34 13.46 -1.17 0.59
N PHE A 35 12.60 -0.82 -0.37
CA PHE A 35 11.56 -1.70 -0.89
C PHE A 35 12.10 -2.75 -1.86
N TYR A 36 13.02 -2.41 -2.76
CA TYR A 36 13.51 -3.35 -3.77
C TYR A 36 14.06 -4.68 -3.22
N PRO A 37 14.90 -4.73 -2.16
CA PRO A 37 15.40 -6.02 -1.69
C PRO A 37 14.26 -6.88 -1.13
N ILE A 38 13.24 -6.26 -0.51
CA ILE A 38 12.03 -6.95 -0.02
C ILE A 38 11.22 -7.50 -1.20
N PHE A 39 10.99 -6.68 -2.23
CA PHE A 39 10.28 -7.08 -3.44
C PHE A 39 10.95 -8.29 -4.12
N LEU A 40 12.28 -8.25 -4.24
CA LEU A 40 13.06 -9.31 -4.86
C LEU A 40 13.14 -10.58 -3.99
N SER A 41 13.22 -10.44 -2.67
CA SER A 41 13.23 -11.61 -1.77
C SER A 41 11.89 -12.35 -1.80
N ILE A 42 10.76 -11.62 -1.88
CA ILE A 42 9.43 -12.23 -2.04
C ILE A 42 9.36 -13.13 -3.28
N PHE A 43 9.95 -12.74 -4.41
CA PHE A 43 9.99 -13.60 -5.60
C PHE A 43 10.93 -14.80 -5.48
N LEU A 44 11.96 -14.71 -4.64
CA LEU A 44 12.83 -15.85 -4.35
C LEU A 44 12.14 -16.88 -3.45
N ASP A 45 11.28 -16.42 -2.54
CA ASP A 45 10.56 -17.26 -1.60
C ASP A 45 9.25 -17.82 -2.21
N LYS A 46 8.52 -16.98 -2.96
CA LYS A 46 7.23 -17.29 -3.60
C LYS A 46 7.27 -16.97 -5.12
N PRO A 47 7.93 -17.81 -5.93
CA PRO A 47 8.13 -17.56 -7.36
C PRO A 47 6.83 -17.49 -8.18
N GLU A 48 5.76 -18.12 -7.72
CA GLU A 48 4.42 -18.07 -8.31
C GLU A 48 3.84 -16.65 -8.39
N LEU A 49 4.25 -15.75 -7.49
CA LEU A 49 3.80 -14.36 -7.49
C LEU A 49 4.28 -13.59 -8.73
N ILE A 50 5.36 -14.02 -9.38
CA ILE A 50 5.87 -13.37 -10.59
C ILE A 50 4.80 -13.42 -11.69
N ASP A 51 4.26 -14.60 -11.99
CA ASP A 51 3.25 -14.75 -13.03
C ASP A 51 1.90 -14.17 -12.58
N GLN A 52 1.49 -14.39 -11.33
CA GLN A 52 0.24 -13.82 -10.80
C GLN A 52 0.20 -12.28 -10.91
N LEU A 53 1.30 -11.59 -10.59
CA LEU A 53 1.37 -10.14 -10.70
C LEU A 53 1.44 -9.67 -12.16
N LYS A 54 2.06 -10.44 -13.05
CA LYS A 54 2.11 -10.12 -14.50
C LYS A 54 0.75 -10.24 -15.18
N GLU A 55 -0.09 -11.18 -14.72
CA GLU A 55 -1.46 -11.35 -15.25
C GLU A 55 -2.41 -10.23 -14.80
N LYS A 56 -2.10 -9.54 -13.69
CA LYS A 56 -2.88 -8.39 -13.22
C LYS A 56 -2.59 -7.13 -14.06
N LEU A 57 -3.64 -6.43 -14.48
CA LEU A 57 -3.51 -5.16 -15.21
C LEU A 57 -2.85 -4.05 -14.38
N THR A 58 -3.10 -4.07 -13.08
CA THR A 58 -2.65 -3.07 -12.12
C THR A 58 -2.19 -3.76 -10.84
N PRO A 59 -1.00 -4.40 -10.87
CA PRO A 59 -0.47 -5.08 -9.69
C PRO A 59 -0.13 -4.04 -8.61
N SER A 60 -0.53 -4.34 -7.38
CA SER A 60 -0.37 -3.49 -6.21
C SER A 60 0.46 -4.19 -5.12
N VAL A 61 0.84 -3.43 -4.11
CA VAL A 61 1.54 -3.97 -2.93
C VAL A 61 0.65 -4.95 -2.15
N PHE A 62 -0.68 -4.80 -2.24
CA PHE A 62 -1.62 -5.72 -1.61
C PHE A 62 -1.60 -7.07 -2.32
N ASP A 63 -1.50 -7.07 -3.66
CA ASP A 63 -1.37 -8.28 -4.45
C ASP A 63 -0.01 -8.98 -4.22
N LEU A 64 1.07 -8.20 -4.10
CA LEU A 64 2.41 -8.70 -3.78
C LEU A 64 2.47 -9.42 -2.43
N LEU A 65 1.62 -9.02 -1.50
CA LEU A 65 1.56 -9.54 -0.13
C LEU A 65 0.35 -10.48 0.06
N GLU A 66 -0.09 -11.14 -1.01
CA GLU A 66 -1.16 -12.15 -1.00
C GLU A 66 -2.44 -11.67 -0.32
N GLU A 67 -2.79 -10.41 -0.54
CA GLU A 67 -4.00 -9.78 0.00
C GLU A 67 -4.03 -9.75 1.55
N ASN A 68 -2.86 -9.78 2.19
CA ASN A 68 -2.71 -9.67 3.65
C ASN A 68 -2.61 -8.20 4.09
N ALA A 69 -3.72 -7.67 4.61
CA ALA A 69 -3.80 -6.26 5.03
C ALA A 69 -2.89 -5.95 6.24
N ARG A 70 -2.69 -6.92 7.14
CA ARG A 70 -1.84 -6.77 8.33
C ARG A 70 -0.37 -6.60 7.92
N VAL A 71 0.14 -7.48 7.06
CA VAL A 71 1.51 -7.40 6.52
C VAL A 71 1.68 -6.11 5.72
N LYS A 72 0.72 -5.77 4.85
CA LYS A 72 0.74 -4.53 4.08
C LYS A 72 0.92 -3.31 4.98
N ASN A 73 0.07 -3.17 5.99
CA ASN A 73 0.10 -2.00 6.87
C ASN A 73 1.42 -1.94 7.65
N ALA A 74 1.90 -3.08 8.17
CA ALA A 74 3.19 -3.15 8.85
C ALA A 74 4.35 -2.74 7.94
N LEU A 75 4.39 -3.25 6.70
CA LEU A 75 5.40 -2.91 5.71
C LEU A 75 5.39 -1.42 5.38
N LEU A 76 4.22 -0.86 5.06
CA LEU A 76 4.09 0.55 4.67
C LEU A 76 4.49 1.50 5.81
N ILE A 77 4.12 1.19 7.06
CA ILE A 77 4.51 1.97 8.24
C ILE A 77 6.04 1.95 8.43
N ARG A 78 6.67 0.77 8.32
CA ARG A 78 8.14 0.63 8.46
C ARG A 78 8.88 1.37 7.35
N LEU A 79 8.38 1.31 6.11
CA LEU A 79 8.98 2.01 4.97
C LEU A 79 8.84 3.53 5.04
N ALA A 80 7.69 4.01 5.53
CA ALA A 80 7.44 5.43 5.76
C ALA A 80 8.43 6.04 6.76
N ALA A 81 8.79 5.29 7.81
CA ALA A 81 9.75 5.70 8.84
C ALA A 81 9.48 7.10 9.43
N GLY A 82 8.21 7.55 9.43
CA GLY A 82 7.80 8.88 9.85
C GLY A 82 8.22 10.04 8.92
N LYS A 83 8.86 9.77 7.79
CA LYS A 83 9.36 10.79 6.84
C LYS A 83 8.38 11.08 5.70
N VAL A 84 7.55 10.10 5.35
CA VAL A 84 6.58 10.17 4.24
C VAL A 84 5.24 9.68 4.74
N ALA A 85 4.14 10.23 4.23
CA ALA A 85 2.81 9.71 4.52
C ALA A 85 2.68 8.25 4.04
N VAL A 86 2.06 7.39 4.85
CA VAL A 86 1.87 5.96 4.51
C VAL A 86 1.15 5.78 3.17
N THR A 87 0.18 6.64 2.87
CA THR A 87 -0.55 6.66 1.59
C THR A 87 0.36 6.97 0.41
N GLU A 88 1.31 7.90 0.57
CA GLU A 88 2.26 8.26 -0.47
C GLU A 88 3.28 7.14 -0.72
N VAL A 89 3.68 6.43 0.34
CA VAL A 89 4.48 5.21 0.22
C VAL A 89 3.72 4.17 -0.60
N GLU A 90 2.47 3.88 -0.27
CA GLU A 90 1.65 2.90 -1.00
C GLU A 90 1.51 3.27 -2.49
N ILE A 91 1.22 4.54 -2.80
CA ILE A 91 1.16 5.04 -4.18
C ILE A 91 2.49 4.85 -4.91
N THR A 92 3.60 5.16 -4.24
CA THR A 92 4.95 5.02 -4.80
C THR A 92 5.26 3.55 -5.12
N LEU A 93 4.94 2.64 -4.21
CA LEU A 93 5.17 1.20 -4.37
C LEU A 93 4.27 0.62 -5.47
N ASN A 94 2.98 0.95 -5.48
CA ASN A 94 2.03 0.48 -6.49
C ASN A 94 2.43 0.92 -7.92
N ARG A 95 3.09 2.08 -8.06
CA ARG A 95 3.67 2.50 -9.35
C ARG A 95 4.97 1.76 -9.68
N ALA A 96 5.76 1.42 -8.67
CA ALA A 96 7.07 0.81 -8.84
C ALA A 96 6.99 -0.68 -9.18
N ILE A 97 6.02 -1.43 -8.64
CA ILE A 97 5.83 -2.87 -8.88
C ILE A 97 5.71 -3.21 -10.39
N PRO A 98 4.75 -2.68 -11.16
CA PRO A 98 4.62 -3.01 -12.58
C PRO A 98 5.85 -2.59 -13.39
N LYS A 99 6.46 -1.45 -13.05
CA LYS A 99 7.71 -1.00 -13.71
C LYS A 99 8.89 -1.92 -13.41
N SER A 100 8.98 -2.43 -12.18
CA SER A 100 10.03 -3.37 -11.76
C SER A 100 9.88 -4.69 -12.48
N LEU A 101 8.66 -5.25 -12.57
CA LEU A 101 8.38 -6.45 -13.37
C LEU A 101 8.76 -6.26 -14.83
N ALA A 102 8.35 -5.14 -15.45
CA ALA A 102 8.69 -4.85 -16.84
C ALA A 102 10.22 -4.73 -17.05
N VAL A 103 10.93 -4.07 -16.14
CA VAL A 103 12.39 -3.93 -16.20
C VAL A 103 13.09 -5.29 -16.06
N LEU A 104 12.64 -6.14 -15.14
CA LEU A 104 13.17 -7.50 -14.97
C LEU A 104 12.91 -8.36 -16.21
N SER A 105 11.68 -8.38 -16.73
CA SER A 105 11.31 -9.10 -17.95
C SER A 105 12.12 -8.65 -19.16
N ASN A 106 12.39 -7.35 -19.28
CA ASN A 106 13.19 -6.81 -20.38
C ASN A 106 14.67 -7.16 -20.28
N GLU A 107 15.19 -7.41 -19.06
CA GLU A 107 16.59 -7.75 -18.84
C GLU A 107 16.88 -9.23 -19.13
N VAL A 108 15.99 -10.13 -18.68
CA VAL A 108 16.26 -11.59 -18.71
C VAL A 108 15.22 -12.43 -19.44
N GLY A 109 14.18 -11.80 -19.99
CA GLY A 109 13.09 -12.46 -20.70
C GLY A 109 11.80 -12.49 -19.88
N ASN A 110 10.67 -12.61 -20.57
CA ASN A 110 9.34 -12.48 -19.97
C ASN A 110 8.91 -13.70 -19.13
N GLU A 111 9.59 -14.84 -19.24
CA GLU A 111 9.24 -16.05 -18.49
C GLU A 111 9.61 -15.91 -17.01
N ALA A 112 8.72 -16.30 -16.08
CA ALA A 112 9.01 -16.23 -14.65
C ALA A 112 10.26 -17.04 -14.26
N ILE A 113 10.50 -18.17 -14.92
CA ILE A 113 11.69 -19.00 -14.67
C ILE A 113 12.99 -18.26 -14.98
N SER A 114 13.01 -17.40 -16.00
CA SER A 114 14.19 -16.60 -16.35
C SER A 114 14.47 -15.53 -15.30
N ILE A 115 13.41 -14.84 -14.86
CA ILE A 115 13.49 -13.88 -13.75
C ILE A 115 14.01 -14.58 -12.49
N LEU A 116 13.42 -15.73 -12.13
CA LEU A 116 13.81 -16.48 -10.94
C LEU A 116 15.26 -16.96 -10.99
N HIS A 117 15.72 -17.48 -12.13
CA HIS A 117 17.12 -17.90 -12.30
C HIS A 117 18.07 -16.73 -12.07
N TYR A 118 17.77 -15.59 -12.69
CA TYR A 118 18.53 -14.36 -12.52
C TYR A 118 18.55 -13.88 -11.07
N LEU A 119 17.42 -13.89 -10.36
CA LEU A 119 17.41 -13.52 -8.93
C LEU A 119 18.23 -14.49 -8.07
N ARG A 120 18.21 -15.80 -8.38
CA ARG A 120 18.97 -16.82 -7.65
C ARG A 120 20.48 -16.62 -7.78
N GLU A 121 20.97 -16.22 -8.96
CA GLU A 121 22.38 -15.88 -9.17
C GLU A 121 22.85 -14.71 -8.29
N HIS A 122 21.93 -13.82 -7.89
CA HIS A 122 22.21 -12.65 -7.07
C HIS A 122 21.65 -12.74 -5.65
N LYS A 123 21.23 -13.93 -5.20
CA LYS A 123 20.55 -14.16 -3.92
C LYS A 123 21.27 -13.51 -2.75
N GLU A 124 22.56 -13.81 -2.57
CA GLU A 124 23.34 -13.31 -1.43
C GLU A 124 23.33 -11.78 -1.36
N SER A 125 23.45 -11.11 -2.52
CA SER A 125 23.43 -9.65 -2.58
C SER A 125 22.06 -9.03 -2.27
N ILE A 126 20.97 -9.71 -2.65
CA ILE A 126 19.60 -9.28 -2.35
C ILE A 126 19.35 -9.37 -0.85
N PHE A 127 19.63 -10.53 -0.25
CA PHE A 127 19.42 -10.77 1.18
C PHE A 127 20.31 -9.88 2.06
N ALA A 128 21.55 -9.58 1.63
CA ALA A 128 22.44 -8.67 2.36
C ALA A 128 21.93 -7.22 2.42
N LEU A 129 20.99 -6.84 1.55
CA LEU A 129 20.42 -5.49 1.48
C LEU A 129 19.03 -5.40 2.13
N LEU A 130 18.50 -6.49 2.67
CA LEU A 130 17.24 -6.47 3.38
C LEU A 130 17.33 -5.59 4.64
N PRO A 131 16.31 -4.76 4.93
CA PRO A 131 16.23 -4.05 6.19
C PRO A 131 16.17 -5.03 7.36
N ASN A 132 16.84 -4.73 8.48
CA ASN A 132 16.89 -5.61 9.66
C ASN A 132 15.52 -5.97 10.30
N TRP A 133 14.46 -5.28 9.93
CA TRP A 133 13.08 -5.53 10.38
C TRP A 133 12.25 -6.33 9.37
N SER A 134 12.77 -6.62 8.17
CA SER A 134 11.97 -7.26 7.10
C SER A 134 11.45 -8.62 7.53
N ASP A 135 12.28 -9.42 8.19
CA ASP A 135 11.95 -10.80 8.56
C ASP A 135 10.78 -10.83 9.56
N GLU A 136 10.74 -9.87 10.50
CA GLU A 136 9.63 -9.72 11.45
C GLU A 136 8.30 -9.43 10.72
N VAL A 137 8.33 -8.60 9.69
CA VAL A 137 7.14 -8.21 8.93
C VAL A 137 6.70 -9.32 7.97
N LEU A 138 7.64 -9.94 7.27
CA LEU A 138 7.37 -10.96 6.26
C LEU A 138 6.98 -12.30 6.88
N ALA A 139 7.45 -12.64 8.08
CA ALA A 139 7.02 -13.85 8.80
C ALA A 139 5.49 -13.91 9.00
N LEU A 140 4.82 -12.75 9.05
CA LEU A 140 3.36 -12.66 9.15
C LEU A 140 2.62 -13.10 7.87
N LEU A 141 3.31 -13.29 6.74
CA LEU A 141 2.71 -13.84 5.50
C LEU A 141 2.46 -15.35 5.62
N ASP A 142 3.29 -16.05 6.38
CA ASP A 142 3.19 -17.50 6.56
C ASP A 142 2.32 -17.87 7.77
N GLU A 143 1.98 -16.88 8.60
CA GLU A 143 0.95 -17.04 9.62
C GLU A 143 -0.39 -17.28 8.92
N VAL A 144 -0.93 -18.49 9.06
CA VAL A 144 -2.30 -18.80 8.65
C VAL A 144 -3.21 -17.84 9.40
N GLU A 145 -3.76 -16.87 8.69
CA GLU A 145 -4.84 -16.04 9.19
C GLU A 145 -6.00 -16.99 9.48
N ILE A 146 -6.14 -17.39 10.74
CA ILE A 146 -7.38 -17.98 11.23
C ILE A 146 -8.38 -16.86 11.04
N LYS A 147 -9.07 -16.87 9.91
CA LYS A 147 -10.30 -16.12 9.72
C LYS A 147 -11.22 -16.62 10.82
N GLU A 148 -11.20 -15.95 11.97
CA GLU A 148 -12.28 -16.08 12.92
C GLU A 148 -13.54 -15.84 12.10
N PRO A 149 -14.47 -16.81 12.04
CA PRO A 149 -15.71 -16.57 11.35
C PRO A 149 -16.27 -15.32 12.01
N LEU A 150 -16.53 -14.29 11.20
CA LEU A 150 -17.36 -13.17 11.61
C LEU A 150 -18.61 -13.83 12.17
N LEU A 151 -18.71 -13.91 13.50
CA LEU A 151 -19.96 -14.18 14.15
C LEU A 151 -20.84 -13.02 13.72
N GLU A 152 -21.64 -13.25 12.68
CA GLU A 152 -22.91 -12.59 12.49
C GLU A 152 -23.57 -12.64 13.86
N THR A 153 -23.40 -11.55 14.60
CA THR A 153 -24.12 -11.35 15.83
C THR A 153 -25.51 -11.05 15.33
N MET A 154 -26.30 -12.10 15.13
CA MET A 154 -27.73 -12.02 14.97
C MET A 154 -28.21 -11.27 16.21
N HIS A 155 -28.50 -9.98 16.04
CA HIS A 155 -29.23 -9.22 17.04
C HIS A 155 -30.65 -9.75 17.04
N GLU A 156 -30.88 -10.83 17.80
CA GLU A 156 -32.22 -11.22 18.23
C GLU A 156 -32.72 -10.15 19.21
N PRO A 157 -33.99 -9.70 19.10
CA PRO A 157 -34.44 -8.47 19.73
C PRO A 157 -34.68 -8.69 21.22
N VAL A 158 -33.85 -8.06 22.06
CA VAL A 158 -34.10 -7.98 23.50
C VAL A 158 -34.97 -6.74 23.78
N GLU A 159 -36.11 -7.01 24.41
CA GLU A 159 -37.16 -6.07 24.79
C GLU A 159 -36.67 -4.86 25.61
N LEU A 160 -37.24 -3.70 25.28
CA LEU A 160 -37.12 -2.41 25.96
C LEU A 160 -37.58 -2.46 27.43
N PRO A 161 -36.84 -1.85 28.37
CA PRO A 161 -37.44 -1.29 29.58
C PRO A 161 -37.81 0.21 29.38
N PRO A 162 -38.84 0.71 30.10
CA PRO A 162 -39.58 1.92 29.73
C PRO A 162 -38.85 3.24 30.00
N GLU A 163 -39.16 4.22 29.15
CA GLU A 163 -38.72 5.61 29.20
C GLU A 163 -38.91 6.29 30.57
N LYS A 164 -37.86 6.97 31.04
CA LYS A 164 -38.00 8.10 31.95
C LYS A 164 -37.78 9.40 31.19
N LYS A 165 -38.89 10.11 30.96
CA LYS A 165 -38.93 11.49 30.47
C LYS A 165 -38.06 12.39 31.35
N SER A 166 -37.10 13.07 30.72
CA SER A 166 -36.60 14.36 31.18
C SER A 166 -36.40 15.26 29.97
N TYR A 167 -37.44 16.03 29.67
CA TYR A 167 -37.34 17.17 28.77
C TYR A 167 -36.44 18.23 29.41
N ARG A 168 -35.35 18.59 28.71
CA ARG A 168 -34.75 19.93 28.83
C ARG A 168 -34.43 20.45 27.44
N LEU A 169 -35.36 21.27 26.96
CA LEU A 169 -35.30 22.08 25.75
C LEU A 169 -34.07 22.98 25.77
N PHE A 170 -33.30 23.00 24.67
CA PHE A 170 -32.74 24.24 24.12
C PHE A 170 -32.56 24.14 22.59
N PRO A 171 -33.47 24.77 21.83
CA PRO A 171 -33.35 24.98 20.40
C PRO A 171 -32.78 26.38 20.14
N PHE A 172 -31.54 26.50 19.66
CA PHE A 172 -31.01 27.80 19.23
C PHE A 172 -30.29 27.79 17.87
N LEU A 173 -30.31 26.69 17.11
CA LEU A 173 -29.58 26.65 15.83
C LEU A 173 -30.44 26.89 14.58
N THR A 174 -31.76 27.07 14.69
CA THR A 174 -32.65 27.18 13.51
C THR A 174 -33.00 28.62 13.11
N LEU A 175 -32.65 29.64 13.90
CA LEU A 175 -33.06 31.03 13.61
C LEU A 175 -32.05 31.84 12.76
N ILE A 176 -30.77 31.43 12.70
CA ILE A 176 -29.74 32.21 11.98
C ILE A 176 -29.82 32.02 10.45
N PHE A 177 -30.30 30.87 9.98
CA PHE A 177 -30.42 30.60 8.54
C PHE A 177 -31.57 31.35 7.86
N ALA A 178 -32.66 31.64 8.58
CA ALA A 178 -33.85 32.28 7.98
C ALA A 178 -33.66 33.79 7.71
N SER A 179 -32.83 34.49 8.49
CA SER A 179 -32.60 35.94 8.29
C SER A 179 -31.66 36.25 7.13
N PHE A 180 -30.77 35.31 6.75
CA PHE A 180 -29.81 35.54 5.67
C PHE A 180 -30.44 35.43 4.27
N SER A 181 -31.45 34.56 4.08
CA SER A 181 -32.15 34.42 2.79
C SER A 181 -32.97 35.65 2.40
N LEU A 182 -33.54 36.39 3.35
CA LEU A 182 -34.36 37.58 3.06
C LEU A 182 -33.52 38.80 2.67
N LEU A 183 -32.33 38.97 3.27
CA LEU A 183 -31.39 40.02 2.90
C LEU A 183 -30.75 39.78 1.52
N PHE A 184 -30.50 38.52 1.16
CA PHE A 184 -29.93 38.18 -0.15
C PHE A 184 -30.90 38.42 -1.32
N LEU A 185 -32.21 38.18 -1.11
CA LEU A 185 -33.24 38.46 -2.12
C LEU A 185 -33.49 39.97 -2.32
N TYR A 186 -33.41 40.78 -1.26
CA TYR A 186 -33.58 42.23 -1.37
C TYR A 186 -32.45 42.90 -2.17
N HIS A 187 -31.22 42.39 -2.08
CA HIS A 187 -30.08 42.93 -2.82
C HIS A 187 -30.06 42.53 -4.31
N LEU A 188 -30.82 41.49 -4.71
CA LEU A 188 -30.99 41.07 -6.11
C LEU A 188 -32.12 41.83 -6.84
N THR A 189 -32.94 42.61 -6.12
CA THR A 189 -34.14 43.26 -6.67
C THR A 189 -34.01 44.80 -6.74
N LYS A 190 -32.80 45.34 -6.59
CA LYS A 190 -32.48 46.77 -6.80
C LYS A 190 -31.40 46.91 -7.85
#